data_AF-H3GIE3-F1
#
_entry.id   AF-H3GIE3-F1
#
_cell.length_a   1.000
_cell.length_b   1.000
_cell.length_c   1.000
_cell.angle_alpha   90.00
_cell.angle_beta   90.00
_cell.angle_gamma   90.00
#
_symmetry.space_group_name_H-M   'P 1'
#
loop_
_entity.id
_entity.type
_entity.pdbx_description
1 polymer ?
#
loop_
_entity_poly.entity_id
_entity_poly.type
_entity_poly.pdbx_seq_one_letter_code
_entity_poly.pdbx_strand_id
1 'polypeptide(L)'
;MNEGEFMRQLGRYPVVRKKTHCRVQWNDMYDDEPSAQPASSGIFLPAGQESVIKATDSVEDALEKFLAPYFSSQEAAKIQRELNKAQRVFVSSLSLEDVNDLCAQFVSSK
;
A
#
# COMPACT_ATOMS: atom_id res chain seq x y z
N MET A 1 -5.93 -13.26 19.87
CA MET A 1 -4.72 -12.41 19.88
C MET A 1 -4.68 -11.69 21.20
N ASN A 2 -3.58 -11.78 21.95
CA ASN A 2 -3.48 -11.14 23.26
C ASN A 2 -2.97 -9.69 23.09
N GLU A 3 -3.44 -8.78 23.94
CA GLU A 3 -3.14 -7.33 23.84
C GLU A 3 -1.64 -7.04 23.88
N GLY A 4 -0.89 -7.81 24.68
CA GLY A 4 0.57 -7.72 24.74
C GLY A 4 1.26 -8.13 23.43
N GLU A 5 0.70 -9.08 22.68
CA GLU A 5 1.24 -9.48 21.37
C GLU A 5 0.96 -8.42 20.31
N PHE A 6 -0.22 -7.79 20.37
CA PHE A 6 -0.61 -6.70 19.49
C PHE A 6 0.29 -5.46 19.70
N MET A 7 0.53 -5.07 20.95
CA MET A 7 1.43 -3.95 21.26
C MET A 7 2.87 -4.23 20.85
N ARG A 8 3.35 -5.48 21.01
CA ARG A 8 4.68 -5.89 20.54
C ARG A 8 4.80 -5.82 19.01
N GLN A 9 3.75 -6.22 18.28
CA GLN A 9 3.72 -6.10 16.82
C GLN A 9 3.70 -4.64 16.36
N LEU A 10 2.94 -3.77 17.01
CA LEU A 10 2.94 -2.33 16.71
C LEU A 10 4.31 -1.68 16.93
N GLY A 11 5.09 -2.15 17.90
CA GLY A 11 6.47 -1.67 18.12
C GLY A 11 7.42 -1.91 16.92
N ARG A 12 7.08 -2.84 16.02
CA ARG A 12 7.84 -3.11 14.78
C ARG A 12 7.56 -2.09 13.67
N TYR A 13 6.49 -1.30 13.80
CA TYR A 13 6.02 -0.35 12.78
C TYR A 13 5.98 1.07 13.34
N PRO A 14 7.15 1.71 13.57
CA PRO A 14 7.22 3.03 14.16
C PRO A 14 6.45 4.06 13.32
N VAL A 15 5.51 4.75 13.95
CA VAL A 15 4.72 5.80 13.29
C VAL A 15 5.42 7.13 13.46
N VAL A 16 5.92 7.68 12.36
CA VAL A 16 6.49 9.02 12.32
C VAL A 16 5.37 10.01 12.02
N ARG A 17 5.18 10.95 12.93
CA ARG A 17 4.21 12.04 12.77
C ARG A 17 4.94 13.30 12.33
N LYS A 18 4.55 13.86 11.20
CA LYS A 18 4.92 15.20 10.72
C LYS A 18 3.72 16.13 10.85
N LYS A 19 3.96 17.44 10.78
CA LYS A 19 2.91 18.46 10.94
C LYS A 19 1.76 18.30 9.93
N THR A 20 2.02 17.72 8.77
CA THR A 20 1.07 17.60 7.65
C THR A 20 0.61 16.17 7.36
N HIS A 21 1.29 15.15 7.88
CA HIS A 21 0.91 13.75 7.66
C HIS A 21 1.57 12.81 8.69
N CYS A 22 1.06 11.58 8.78
CA CYS A 22 1.68 10.48 9.52
C CYS A 22 2.10 9.41 8.53
N ARG A 23 3.27 8.80 8.73
CA ARG A 23 3.75 7.65 7.95
C ARG A 23 4.30 6.57 8.86
N VAL A 24 4.13 5.31 8.45
CA VAL A 24 4.83 4.18 9.07
C VAL A 24 6.23 4.12 8.48
N GLN A 25 7.25 4.19 9.33
CA GLN A 25 8.64 3.98 8.94
C GLN A 25 8.97 2.50 9.12
N TRP A 26 9.67 1.90 8.16
CA TRP A 26 10.18 0.54 8.30
C TRP A 26 11.28 0.51 9.37
N ASN A 27 11.32 -0.54 10.19
CA ASN A 27 12.29 -0.68 11.26
C ASN A 27 13.34 -1.72 10.89
N ASP A 28 14.49 -1.24 10.39
CA ASP A 28 15.60 -2.05 9.90
C ASP A 28 16.25 -2.94 10.98
N MET A 29 15.93 -2.73 12.27
CA MET A 29 16.40 -3.58 13.37
C MET A 29 15.88 -5.03 13.33
N TYR A 30 14.91 -5.33 12.47
CA TYR A 30 14.32 -6.67 12.35
C TYR A 30 14.73 -7.44 11.09
N ASP A 31 15.71 -6.94 10.31
CA ASP A 31 16.18 -7.59 9.08
C ASP A 31 17.05 -8.85 9.33
N ASP A 32 17.58 -9.05 10.55
CA ASP A 32 18.47 -10.17 10.90
C ASP A 32 17.73 -11.48 11.26
N GLU A 33 16.39 -11.51 11.27
CA GLU A 33 15.69 -12.81 11.28
C GLU A 33 15.83 -13.43 9.89
N PRO A 34 16.22 -14.72 9.75
CA PRO A 34 16.37 -15.35 8.44
C PRO A 34 15.01 -15.44 7.75
N SER A 35 14.66 -14.38 7.03
CA SER A 35 13.43 -14.26 6.29
C SER A 35 13.51 -15.24 5.13
N ALA A 36 12.79 -16.35 5.25
CA ALA A 36 12.57 -17.28 4.16
C ALA A 36 11.92 -16.53 2.99
N GLN A 37 12.74 -16.17 2.00
CA GLN A 37 12.39 -15.48 0.76
C GLN A 37 11.69 -14.12 0.93
N PRO A 38 11.92 -13.16 0.03
CA PRO A 38 11.11 -11.97 -0.02
C PRO A 38 9.72 -12.39 -0.50
N ALA A 39 8.83 -12.73 0.44
CA ALA A 39 7.42 -12.65 0.17
C ALA A 39 7.17 -11.18 -0.18
N SER A 40 7.01 -10.96 -1.49
CA SER A 40 6.49 -9.73 -2.08
C SER A 40 5.54 -9.05 -1.10
N SER A 41 5.66 -7.73 -0.94
CA SER A 41 4.73 -6.87 -0.21
C SER A 41 3.35 -6.83 -0.88
N GLY A 42 2.84 -8.00 -1.28
CA GLY A 42 1.54 -8.26 -1.83
C GLY A 42 0.54 -8.26 -0.69
N ILE A 43 -0.41 -7.35 -0.82
CA ILE A 43 -1.71 -7.36 -0.15
C ILE A 43 -2.13 -8.81 0.10
N PHE A 44 -2.44 -9.15 1.36
CA PHE A 44 -2.93 -10.47 1.76
C PHE A 44 -4.14 -10.86 0.90
N LEU A 45 -3.89 -11.59 -0.19
CA LEU A 45 -4.93 -12.32 -0.91
C LEU A 45 -5.24 -13.53 -0.02
N PRO A 46 -6.50 -13.73 0.41
CA PRO A 46 -6.86 -14.94 1.15
C PRO A 46 -6.44 -16.16 0.32
N ALA A 47 -5.74 -17.10 0.97
CA ALA A 47 -5.22 -18.30 0.33
C ALA A 47 -6.34 -19.01 -0.44
N GLY A 48 -6.19 -19.11 -1.77
CA GLY A 48 -7.16 -19.77 -2.66
C GLY A 48 -7.77 -18.89 -3.75
N GLN A 49 -7.53 -17.57 -3.77
CA GLN A 49 -7.85 -16.75 -4.94
C GLN A 49 -6.70 -16.74 -5.94
N GLU A 50 -6.84 -17.51 -7.03
CA GLU A 50 -6.07 -17.23 -8.24
C GLU A 50 -6.28 -15.76 -8.60
N SER A 51 -5.19 -15.01 -8.80
CA SER A 51 -5.27 -13.60 -9.15
C SER A 51 -6.05 -13.43 -10.46
N VAL A 52 -7.31 -13.00 -10.37
CA VAL A 52 -8.15 -12.62 -11.53
C VAL A 52 -7.55 -11.41 -12.25
N ILE A 53 -6.70 -10.65 -11.56
CA ILE A 53 -5.95 -9.51 -12.08
C ILE A 53 -4.76 -10.00 -12.89
N LYS A 54 -4.67 -9.57 -14.14
CA LYS A 54 -3.60 -9.88 -15.09
C LYS A 54 -2.71 -8.66 -15.28
N ALA A 55 -1.44 -8.89 -15.61
CA ALA A 55 -0.50 -7.81 -15.92
C ALA A 55 -0.91 -6.96 -17.14
N THR A 56 -1.79 -7.47 -17.98
CA THR A 56 -2.34 -6.77 -19.15
C THR A 56 -3.58 -5.95 -18.84
N ASP A 57 -4.13 -6.04 -17.62
CA ASP A 57 -5.32 -5.29 -17.25
C ASP A 57 -4.98 -3.80 -17.15
N SER A 58 -5.94 -2.95 -17.54
CA SER A 58 -5.85 -1.53 -17.20
C SER A 58 -5.95 -1.35 -15.68
N VAL A 59 -5.54 -0.19 -15.17
CA VAL A 59 -5.65 0.12 -13.74
C VAL A 59 -7.11 0.06 -13.29
N GLU A 60 -8.02 0.54 -14.15
CA GLU A 60 -9.46 0.52 -13.93
C GLU A 60 -10.01 -0.91 -13.84
N ASP A 61 -9.65 -1.78 -14.79
CA ASP A 61 -10.11 -3.17 -14.82
C ASP A 61 -9.54 -3.97 -13.65
N ALA A 62 -8.25 -3.74 -13.31
CA ALA A 62 -7.61 -4.38 -12.17
C ALA A 62 -8.27 -3.97 -10.85
N LEU A 63 -8.63 -2.69 -10.71
CA LEU A 63 -9.32 -2.17 -9.53
C LEU A 63 -10.74 -2.74 -9.42
N GLU A 64 -11.49 -2.82 -10.52
CA GLU A 64 -12.83 -3.43 -10.50
C GLU A 64 -12.76 -4.89 -10.06
N LYS A 65 -11.85 -5.67 -10.65
CA LYS A 65 -11.60 -7.07 -10.27
C LYS A 65 -11.17 -7.21 -8.81
N PHE A 66 -10.37 -6.27 -8.30
CA PHE A 66 -9.95 -6.25 -6.91
C PHE A 66 -11.11 -5.97 -5.95
N LEU A 67 -12.03 -5.07 -6.31
CA LEU A 67 -13.14 -4.65 -5.45
C LEU A 67 -14.33 -5.61 -5.48
N ALA A 68 -14.51 -6.35 -6.58
CA ALA A 68 -15.66 -7.24 -6.80
C ALA A 68 -15.94 -8.26 -5.67
N PRO A 69 -14.94 -8.85 -4.97
CA PRO A 69 -15.20 -9.77 -3.87
C PRO A 69 -15.72 -9.09 -2.59
N TYR A 70 -15.53 -7.78 -2.45
CA TYR A 70 -15.74 -7.05 -1.19
C TYR A 70 -16.92 -6.07 -1.24
N PHE A 71 -17.27 -5.60 -2.43
CA PHE A 71 -18.23 -4.52 -2.62
C PHE A 71 -19.25 -4.86 -3.70
N SER A 72 -20.46 -4.32 -3.58
CA SER A 72 -21.40 -4.34 -4.69
C SER A 72 -20.85 -3.51 -5.87
N SER A 73 -21.29 -3.80 -7.09
CA SER A 73 -20.87 -3.04 -8.28
C SER A 73 -21.14 -1.53 -8.14
N GLN A 74 -22.23 -1.15 -7.46
CA GLN A 74 -22.54 0.27 -7.19
C GLN A 74 -21.54 0.92 -6.22
N GLU A 75 -21.13 0.20 -5.17
CA GLU A 75 -20.13 0.69 -4.21
C GLU A 75 -18.74 0.74 -4.83
N ALA A 76 -18.35 -0.29 -5.59
CA ALA A 76 -17.10 -0.31 -6.33
C ALA A 76 -16.99 0.88 -7.30
N ALA A 77 -18.06 1.21 -8.03
CA ALA A 77 -18.11 2.37 -8.91
C ALA A 77 -17.96 3.71 -8.16
N LYS A 78 -18.52 3.81 -6.94
CA LYS A 78 -18.33 5.00 -6.07
C LYS A 78 -16.88 5.11 -5.60
N ILE A 79 -16.28 4.00 -5.15
CA ILE A 79 -14.88 3.94 -4.71
C ILE A 79 -13.95 4.36 -5.86
N GLN A 80 -14.16 3.80 -7.05
CA GLN A 80 -13.37 4.14 -8.24
C GLN A 80 -13.48 5.62 -8.61
N ARG A 81 -14.66 6.24 -8.47
CA ARG A 81 -14.84 7.67 -8.73
C ARG A 81 -14.08 8.54 -7.74
N GLU A 82 -14.18 8.24 -6.44
CA GLU A 82 -13.48 9.00 -5.41
C GLU A 82 -11.96 8.80 -5.48
N LEU A 83 -11.49 7.58 -5.81
CA LEU A 83 -10.08 7.31 -6.05
C LEU A 83 -9.54 8.16 -7.20
N ASN A 84 -10.23 8.16 -8.35
CA ASN A 84 -9.82 8.96 -9.51
C ASN A 84 -9.78 10.46 -9.20
N LYS A 85 -10.74 10.95 -8.41
CA LYS A 85 -10.75 12.33 -7.94
C LYS A 85 -9.55 12.62 -7.03
N ALA A 86 -9.28 11.77 -6.05
CA ALA A 86 -8.15 11.90 -5.14
C ALA A 86 -6.82 11.84 -5.88
N GLN A 87 -6.66 10.94 -6.85
CA GLN A 87 -5.47 10.82 -7.68
C GLN A 87 -5.23 12.09 -8.50
N ARG A 88 -6.27 12.64 -9.14
CA ARG A 88 -6.14 13.90 -9.89
C ARG A 88 -5.70 15.05 -8.98
N VAL A 89 -6.31 15.17 -7.79
CA VAL A 89 -5.94 16.19 -6.82
C VAL A 89 -4.48 16.01 -6.38
N PHE A 90 -4.10 14.78 -6.02
CA PHE A 90 -2.73 14.45 -5.64
C PHE A 90 -1.73 14.86 -6.73
N VAL A 91 -1.91 14.39 -7.96
CA VAL A 91 -1.02 14.70 -9.09
C VAL A 91 -0.95 16.21 -9.36
N SER A 92 -2.09 16.91 -9.27
CA SER A 92 -2.12 18.36 -9.48
C SER A 92 -1.44 19.17 -8.36
N SER A 93 -1.30 18.58 -7.17
CA SER A 93 -0.66 19.20 -6.02
C SER A 93 0.84 18.93 -5.92
N LEU A 94 1.38 18.01 -6.73
CA LEU A 94 2.79 17.65 -6.70
C LEU A 94 3.67 18.81 -7.17
N SER A 95 4.70 19.11 -6.37
CA SER A 95 5.79 19.99 -6.73
C SER A 95 7.02 19.22 -7.21
N LEU A 96 8.00 19.92 -7.77
CA LEU A 96 9.28 19.31 -8.18
C LEU A 96 10.04 18.70 -7.00
N GLU A 97 9.93 19.28 -5.80
CA GLU A 97 10.53 18.74 -4.58
C GLU A 97 9.90 17.39 -4.22
N ASP A 98 8.57 17.28 -4.27
CA ASP A 98 7.86 16.03 -3.98
C ASP A 98 8.24 14.91 -4.96
N VAL A 99 8.41 15.24 -6.25
CA VAL A 99 8.85 14.26 -7.27
C VAL A 99 10.28 13.82 -7.02
N ASN A 100 11.18 14.74 -6.66
CA ASN A 100 12.57 14.42 -6.37
C ASN A 100 12.69 13.54 -5.12
N ASP A 101 11.92 13.84 -4.07
CA ASP A 101 11.81 13.03 -2.85
C ASP A 101 11.24 11.64 -3.13
N LEU A 102 10.26 11.53 -4.04
CA LEU A 102 9.74 10.24 -4.47
C LEU A 102 10.81 9.42 -5.20
N CYS A 103 11.55 10.04 -6.13
CA CYS A 103 12.62 9.38 -6.86
C CYS A 103 13.75 8.91 -5.94
N ALA A 104 14.15 9.73 -4.96
CA ALA A 104 15.23 9.41 -4.03
C ALA A 104 14.99 8.10 -3.24
N GLN A 105 13.72 7.74 -2.98
CA GLN A 105 13.36 6.49 -2.30
C GLN A 105 13.79 5.23 -3.07
N PHE A 106 13.96 5.32 -4.39
CA PHE A 106 14.35 4.18 -5.24
C PHE A 106 15.86 4.11 -5.49
N VAL A 107 16.64 5.11 -5.09
CA VAL A 107 18.10 5.19 -5.37
C VAL A 107 18.95 4.63 -4.22
N SER A 108 18.40 4.55 -3.01
CA SER A 108 19.12 4.06 -1.82
C SER A 108 19.12 2.54 -1.63
N SER A 109 18.50 1.76 -2.51
CA SER A 109 18.57 0.29 -2.45
C SER A 109 19.84 -0.23 -3.13
N LYS A 110 20.94 -0.30 -2.39
CA LYS A 110 22.11 -1.13 -2.69
C LYS A 110 22.54 -1.90 -1.46
#